data_AF-A0A2T2VEU9-F1
#
_entry.id   AF-A0A2T2VEU9-F1
#
_cell.length_a   1.000
_cell.length_b   1.000
_cell.length_c   1.000
_cell.angle_alpha   90.00
_cell.angle_beta   90.00
_cell.angle_gamma   90.00
#
_symmetry.space_group_name_H-M   'P 1'
#
loop_
_entity.id
_entity.type
_entity.pdbx_description
1 polymer ?
#
loop_
_entity_poly.entity_id
_entity_poly.type
_entity_poly.pdbx_seq_one_letter_code
_entity_poly.pdbx_strand_id
1 'polypeptide(L)' 'MVNNSDDQGKIYIRFVVDKDGKLINISLPKPYSLSLDSTTVAYICNMPKWEPGKRNGDPVRVKQLIPVRVK' A
#
# COMPACT_ATOMS: atom_id res chain seq x y z
N MET A 1 -20.03 13.68 15.95
CA MET A 1 -19.52 12.30 16.16
C MET A 1 -19.74 11.59 14.84
N VAL A 2 -18.68 11.37 14.05
CA VAL A 2 -18.82 10.76 12.72
C VAL A 2 -19.06 9.26 12.89
N ASN A 3 -20.32 8.85 12.74
CA ASN A 3 -20.69 7.45 12.61
C ASN A 3 -20.33 7.01 11.18
N ASN A 4 -19.27 6.23 11.01
CA ASN A 4 -18.95 5.63 9.72
C ASN A 4 -18.67 4.14 9.89
N SER A 5 -19.75 3.36 9.91
CA SER A 5 -19.74 1.90 9.99
C SER A 5 -19.21 1.21 8.71
N ASP A 6 -18.68 1.97 7.73
CA ASP A 6 -18.08 1.52 6.45
C ASP A 6 -16.53 1.61 6.43
N ASP A 7 -15.90 2.04 7.53
CA ASP A 7 -14.44 2.00 7.72
C ASP A 7 -13.95 0.74 8.48
N GLN A 8 -14.88 -0.12 8.89
CA GLN A 8 -14.60 -1.38 9.60
C GLN A 8 -14.14 -2.45 8.60
N GLY A 9 -12.89 -2.38 8.17
CA GLY A 9 -12.29 -3.41 7.30
C GLY A 9 -11.43 -2.89 6.15
N LYS A 10 -11.13 -1.58 6.11
CA LYS A 10 -10.20 -1.00 5.12
C LYS A 10 -8.85 -0.72 5.77
N ILE A 11 -7.83 -1.42 5.32
CA ILE A 11 -6.43 -1.16 5.67
C ILE A 11 -5.85 -0.28 4.58
N TYR A 12 -5.34 0.88 4.95
CA TYR A 12 -4.65 1.75 4.01
C TYR A 12 -3.17 1.44 4.03
N ILE A 13 -2.61 1.12 2.87
CA ILE A 13 -1.20 0.82 2.75
C ILE A 13 -0.53 1.83 1.86
N ARG A 14 0.51 2.47 2.40
CA ARG A 14 1.30 3.45 1.69
C ARG A 14 2.63 2.84 1.33
N PHE A 15 3.01 2.92 0.06
CA PHE A 15 4.32 2.48 -0.39
C PHE A 15 4.80 3.34 -1.56
N VAL A 16 6.07 3.24 -1.89
CA VAL A 16 6.69 3.90 -3.04
C VAL A 16 7.09 2.83 -4.04
N VAL A 17 6.65 2.97 -5.28
CA VAL A 17 7.17 2.19 -6.41
C VAL A 17 8.43 2.91 -6.90
N ASP A 18 9.58 2.25 -6.81
CA ASP A 18 10.84 2.74 -7.34
C ASP A 18 10.90 2.60 -8.88
N LYS A 19 11.90 3.21 -9.51
CA LYS A 19 12.09 3.18 -10.97
C LYS A 19 12.35 1.76 -11.51
N ASP A 20 12.88 0.87 -10.68
CA ASP A 20 13.09 -0.56 -11.01
C ASP A 20 11.80 -1.40 -10.83
N GLY A 21 10.72 -0.80 -10.34
CA GLY A 21 9.50 -1.53 -9.98
C GLY A 21 9.54 -2.17 -8.60
N LYS A 22 10.59 -1.92 -7.83
CA LYS A 22 10.72 -2.37 -6.44
C LYS A 22 9.85 -1.51 -5.52
N LEU A 23 9.16 -2.17 -4.59
CA LEU A 23 8.40 -1.50 -3.54
C LEU A 23 9.34 -1.09 -2.41
N ILE A 24 9.37 0.20 -2.09
CA ILE A 24 10.17 0.78 -1.00
C ILE A 24 9.29 1.60 -0.07
N ASN A 25 9.75 1.85 1.16
CA ASN A 25 9.10 2.73 2.12
C ASN A 25 7.62 2.34 2.40
N ILE A 26 7.37 1.06 2.67
CA ILE A 26 6.06 0.52 3.02
C ILE A 26 5.71 1.01 4.43
N SER A 27 4.52 1.60 4.57
CA SER A 27 4.02 2.17 5.82
C SER A 27 2.51 2.00 5.90
N LEU A 28 2.01 1.70 7.10
CA LEU A 28 0.60 1.61 7.41
C LEU A 28 0.20 2.92 8.13
N PRO A 29 -0.28 3.95 7.42
CA PRO A 29 -0.65 5.23 8.04
C PRO A 29 -1.76 5.10 9.09
N LYS A 30 -2.57 4.04 9.00
CA LYS A 30 -3.60 3.72 9.99
C LYS A 30 -3.52 2.22 10.31
N PRO A 31 -2.84 1.82 11.40
CA PRO A 31 -2.82 0.44 11.83
C PRO A 31 -4.23 0.01 12.25
N TYR A 32 -4.62 -1.22 11.90
CA TYR A 32 -5.94 -1.76 12.24
C TYR A 32 -5.84 -2.78 13.37
N SER A 33 -4.98 -3.79 13.20
CA SER A 33 -4.73 -4.82 14.21
C SER A 33 -3.43 -5.56 13.89
N LEU A 34 -2.68 -5.92 14.93
CA LEU A 34 -1.33 -6.49 14.83
C LEU A 34 -1.26 -7.71 13.89
N SER A 35 -2.26 -8.59 13.95
CA SER A 35 -2.34 -9.79 13.11
C SER A 35 -2.51 -9.44 11.63
N LEU A 36 -3.37 -8.46 11.34
CA LEU A 36 -3.72 -8.05 9.98
C LEU A 36 -2.60 -7.23 9.34
N ASP A 37 -1.97 -6.37 10.13
CA ASP A 37 -0.83 -5.54 9.71
C ASP A 37 0.34 -6.43 9.27
N SER A 38 0.67 -7.49 10.02
CA SER A 38 1.73 -8.44 9.67
C SER A 38 1.45 -9.18 8.36
N THR A 39 0.25 -9.73 8.21
CA THR A 39 -0.19 -10.39 6.97
C THR A 39 -0.15 -9.42 5.78
N THR A 40 -0.56 -8.18 5.99
CA THR A 40 -0.56 -7.14 4.95
C THR A 40 0.85 -6.80 4.47
N VAL A 41 1.79 -6.63 5.40
CA VAL A 41 3.21 -6.41 5.07
C VAL A 41 3.78 -7.61 4.32
N ALA A 42 3.45 -8.84 4.78
CA ALA A 42 3.88 -10.06 4.10
C ALA A 42 3.33 -10.15 2.66
N TYR A 43 2.06 -9.79 2.43
CA TYR A 43 1.49 -9.76 1.08
C TYR A 43 2.24 -8.79 0.17
N ILE A 44 2.52 -7.57 0.62
CA ILE A 44 3.27 -6.59 -0.18
C ILE A 44 4.69 -7.06 -0.47
N CYS A 45 5.36 -7.70 0.49
CA CYS A 45 6.68 -8.27 0.27
C CYS A 45 6.68 -9.43 -0.74
N ASN A 46 5.58 -10.16 -0.87
CA ASN A 46 5.42 -11.26 -1.83
C ASN A 46 4.85 -10.82 -3.19
N MET A 47 4.54 -9.52 -3.38
CA MET A 47 4.06 -9.04 -4.66
C MET A 47 5.18 -9.08 -5.72
N PRO A 48 4.83 -9.37 -6.98
CA PRO A 48 5.78 -9.24 -8.10
C PRO A 48 6.21 -7.78 -8.26
N LYS A 49 7.28 -7.55 -9.03
CA LYS A 49 7.72 -6.18 -9.36
C LYS A 49 6.57 -5.40 -9.99
N TRP A 50 6.34 -4.18 -9.50
CA TRP A 50 5.31 -3.28 -10.02
C TRP A 50 5.83 -2.50 -11.21
N GLU A 51 4.96 -2.10 -12.13
CA GLU A 51 5.38 -1.19 -13.18
C GLU A 51 5.62 0.22 -12.59
N PRO A 52 6.82 0.80 -12.76
CA PRO A 52 7.09 2.16 -12.30
C PRO A 52 6.22 3.14 -13.07
N GLY A 53 5.84 4.24 -12.41
CA GLY A 53 5.23 5.35 -13.11
C GLY A 53 6.21 5.91 -14.15
N LYS A 54 5.71 6.22 -15.34
CA LYS A 54 6.48 6.93 -16.38
C LYS A 54 5.96 8.36 -16.47
N ARG A 55 6.86 9.33 -16.41
CA ARG A 55 6.52 10.74 -16.64
C ARG A 55 7.41 11.24 -17.76
N ASN A 56 6.81 11.63 -18.88
CA ASN A 56 7.53 12.11 -20.07
C ASN A 56 8.55 11.10 -20.64
N GLY A 57 8.30 9.79 -20.50
CA GLY A 57 9.20 8.72 -20.94
C GLY A 57 10.19 8.25 -19.87
N ASP A 58 10.45 9.05 -18.83
CA ASP A 58 11.35 8.68 -17.75
C ASP A 58 10.64 7.91 -16.63
N PRO A 59 11.25 6.83 -16.09
CA PRO A 59 10.74 6.15 -14.91
C PRO A 59 10.90 7.07 -13.68
N VAL A 60 9.79 7.32 -13.00
CA VAL A 60 9.72 8.15 -11.81
C VAL A 60 9.24 7.35 -10.61
N ARG A 61 9.74 7.72 -9.43
CA ARG A 61 9.27 7.13 -8.17
C ARG A 61 7.86 7.63 -7.89
N VAL A 62 6.94 6.71 -7.64
CA VAL A 62 5.54 7.06 -7.38
C VAL A 62 5.12 6.58 -5.99
N LYS A 63 4.59 7.51 -5.20
CA LYS A 63 3.92 7.19 -3.93
C LYS A 63 2.51 6.71 -4.24
N GLN A 64 2.19 5.49 -3.83
CA GLN A 64 0.87 4.89 -3.97
C GLN A 64 0.26 4.65 -2.58
N LEU A 65 -1.06 4.84 -2.50
CA LEU A 65 -1.87 4.56 -1.31
C LEU A 65 -3.03 3.68 -1.77
N ILE A 66 -3.02 2.41 -1.36
CA ILE A 66 -4.04 1.45 -1.79
C ILE A 66 -4.87 1.04 -0.57
N PRO A 67 -6.21 1.14 -0.65
CA PRO A 67 -7.09 0.57 0.35
C PRO A 67 -7.26 -0.93 0.09
N VAL A 68 -6.82 -1.77 1.03
CA VAL A 68 -7.09 -3.21 1.04
C VAL A 68 -8.32 -3.45 1.91
N ARG A 69 -9.34 -4.07 1.31
CA ARG A 69 -10.55 -4.51 2.04
C ARG A 69 -10.34 -5.92 2.55
N VAL A 70 -10.50 -6.10 3.85
CA VAL A 70 -10.59 -7.41 4.49
C VAL A 70 -12.06 -7.74 4.63
N LYS A 71 -12.48 -8.90 4.09
CA LYS A 71 -13.86 -9.37 4.08
C LYS A 71 -14.07 -10.43 5.16
#